data_AF-A0A7W0T2Y1-F1
#
_entry.id   AF-A0A7W0T2Y1-F1
#
_cell.length_a   1.000
_cell.length_b   1.000
_cell.length_c   1.000
_cell.angle_alpha   90.00
_cell.angle_beta   90.00
_cell.angle_gamma   90.00
#
_symmetry.space_group_name_H-M   'P 1'
#
loop_
_entity.id
_entity.type
_entity.pdbx_description
1 polymer ?
#
loop_
_entity_poly.entity_id
_entity_poly.type
_entity_poly.pdbx_seq_one_letter_code
_entity_poly.pdbx_strand_id
1 'polypeptide(L)'
;MASRAEISPARRAAYQVLRRVFEDDAYADHAFRSAAAGLDERDRALAQRLAYGAVQRMRTLDHAIETLGRRRVHRLDPPVRAALRLGAYQLAYVDGVPRYAAVNESVELVRSAGLS
;
A
#
# COMPACT_ATOMS: atom_id res chain seq x y z
N MET A 1 1.40 -24.49 11.40
CA MET A 1 1.76 -23.20 12.01
C MET A 1 1.90 -22.19 10.88
N ALA A 2 0.91 -21.32 10.66
CA ALA A 2 0.97 -20.32 9.58
C ALA A 2 2.10 -19.33 9.90
N SER A 3 3.12 -19.24 9.04
CA SER A 3 4.23 -18.32 9.24
C SER A 3 3.70 -16.88 9.28
N ARG A 4 4.12 -16.08 10.28
CA ARG A 4 3.99 -14.62 10.23
C ARG A 4 4.51 -14.16 8.86
N ALA A 5 3.63 -13.65 8.01
CA ALA A 5 4.01 -13.21 6.68
C ALA A 5 4.90 -11.98 6.84
N GLU A 6 6.21 -12.13 6.65
CA GLU A 6 7.09 -10.98 6.49
C GLU A 6 6.60 -10.15 5.31
N ILE A 7 6.31 -8.88 5.55
CA ILE A 7 5.88 -7.94 4.50
C ILE A 7 7.02 -7.82 3.50
N SER A 8 6.74 -8.08 2.22
CA SER A 8 7.80 -7.99 1.21
C SER A 8 8.40 -6.57 1.14
N PRO A 9 9.73 -6.44 0.89
CA PRO A 9 10.38 -5.15 0.76
C PRO A 9 9.71 -4.25 -0.29
N ALA A 10 9.25 -4.84 -1.40
CA ALA A 10 8.51 -4.14 -2.44
C ALA A 10 7.21 -3.49 -1.94
N ARG A 11 6.42 -4.20 -1.13
CA ARG A 11 5.16 -3.68 -0.58
C ARG A 11 5.40 -2.63 0.49
N ARG A 12 6.43 -2.81 1.33
CA ARG A 12 6.87 -1.79 2.28
C ARG A 12 7.26 -0.49 1.56
N ALA A 13 8.03 -0.58 0.48
CA ALA A 13 8.38 0.60 -0.31
C ALA A 13 7.15 1.26 -0.94
N ALA A 14 6.25 0.47 -1.55
CA ALA A 14 5.02 1.02 -2.13
C ALA A 14 4.13 1.72 -1.09
N TYR A 15 4.01 1.14 0.11
CA TYR A 15 3.30 1.76 1.23
C TYR A 15 3.92 3.10 1.62
N GLN A 16 5.24 3.18 1.76
CA GLN A 16 5.94 4.44 2.07
C GLN A 16 5.70 5.51 1.00
N VAL A 17 5.66 5.12 -0.27
CA VAL A 17 5.33 6.06 -1.36
C VAL A 17 3.91 6.59 -1.19
N LEU A 18 2.93 5.75 -0.90
CA LEU A 18 1.55 6.19 -0.71
C LEU A 18 1.41 7.14 0.49
N ARG A 19 2.10 6.86 1.61
CA ARG A 19 2.17 7.78 2.76
C ARG A 19 2.68 9.14 2.31
N ARG A 20 3.87 9.18 1.70
CA ARG A 20 4.53 10.43 1.29
C ARG A 20 3.72 11.23 0.27
N VAL A 21 3.14 10.57 -0.72
CA VAL A 21 2.34 11.24 -1.76
C VAL A 21 1.06 11.85 -1.19
N PHE A 22 0.38 11.15 -0.27
CA PHE A 22 -0.95 11.58 0.20
C PHE A 22 -0.95 12.31 1.53
N GLU A 23 0.20 12.39 2.22
CA GLU A 23 0.32 13.03 3.54
C GLU A 23 1.35 14.14 3.54
N ASP A 24 2.47 13.93 2.84
CA ASP A 24 3.58 14.89 2.78
C ASP A 24 3.55 15.70 1.46
N ASP A 25 2.51 15.53 0.64
CA ASP A 25 2.32 16.15 -0.70
C ASP A 25 3.53 15.96 -1.64
N ALA A 26 4.26 14.85 -1.46
CA ALA A 26 5.46 14.57 -2.22
C ALA A 26 5.14 14.07 -3.64
N TYR A 27 5.95 14.48 -4.62
CA TYR A 27 5.88 13.90 -5.96
C TYR A 27 6.16 12.40 -5.94
N ALA A 28 5.33 11.62 -6.64
CA ALA A 28 5.37 10.15 -6.61
C ALA A 28 6.70 9.57 -7.07
N ASP A 29 7.34 10.16 -8.08
CA ASP A 29 8.65 9.74 -8.58
C ASP A 29 9.77 9.99 -7.56
N HIS A 30 9.72 11.13 -6.86
CA HIS A 30 10.68 11.47 -5.82
C HIS A 30 10.52 10.55 -4.58
N ALA A 31 9.28 10.35 -4.14
CA ALA A 31 8.95 9.43 -3.06
C ALA A 31 9.37 7.99 -3.40
N PHE A 32 9.15 7.56 -4.65
CA PHE A 32 9.54 6.22 -5.11
C PHE A 32 11.05 6.03 -5.17
N ARG A 33 11.79 7.00 -5.71
CA ARG A 33 13.25 6.91 -5.81
C ARG A 33 13.90 6.63 -4.46
N SER A 34 13.46 7.34 -3.43
CA SER A 34 13.97 7.21 -2.06
C SER A 34 13.51 5.92 -1.38
N ALA A 35 12.23 5.55 -1.52
CA ALA A 35 11.69 4.32 -0.92
C ALA A 35 12.27 3.03 -1.54
N ALA A 36 12.68 3.07 -2.82
CA ALA A 36 13.17 1.90 -3.56
C ALA A 36 14.70 1.87 -3.74
N ALA A 37 15.46 2.71 -3.03
CA ALA A 37 16.90 2.89 -3.25
C ALA A 37 17.76 1.64 -2.94
N GLY A 38 17.29 0.73 -2.10
CA GLY A 38 17.99 -0.51 -1.73
C GLY A 38 17.31 -1.80 -2.19
N LEU A 39 16.31 -1.71 -3.06
CA LEU A 39 15.62 -2.90 -3.58
C LEU A 39 16.40 -3.49 -4.75
N ASP A 40 16.36 -4.82 -4.86
CA ASP A 40 16.78 -5.49 -6.09
C ASP A 40 15.85 -5.11 -7.25
N GLU A 41 16.24 -5.47 -8.47
CA GLU A 41 15.49 -5.11 -9.67
C GLU A 41 14.05 -5.65 -9.66
N ARG A 42 13.86 -6.87 -9.16
CA ARG A 42 12.55 -7.53 -9.12
C ARG A 42 11.62 -6.83 -8.14
N ASP A 43 12.09 -6.58 -6.93
CA ASP A 43 11.34 -5.90 -5.88
C ASP A 43 11.09 -4.44 -6.25
N ARG A 44 12.05 -3.78 -6.90
CA ARG A 44 11.87 -2.41 -7.42
C ARG A 44 10.78 -2.35 -8.48
N ALA A 45 10.76 -3.28 -9.43
CA ALA A 45 9.71 -3.35 -10.45
C ALA A 45 8.33 -3.59 -9.83
N LEU A 46 8.24 -4.50 -8.85
CA LEU A 46 7.00 -4.76 -8.13
C LEU A 46 6.55 -3.52 -7.33
N ALA A 47 7.46 -2.89 -6.57
CA ALA A 47 7.17 -1.67 -5.81
C ALA A 47 6.64 -0.56 -6.71
N GLN A 48 7.23 -0.38 -7.91
CA GLN A 48 6.80 0.64 -8.87
C GLN A 48 5.36 0.39 -9.34
N ARG A 49 5.07 -0.84 -9.76
CA ARG A 49 3.74 -1.25 -10.21
C ARG A 49 2.70 -0.98 -9.13
N LEU A 50 3.01 -1.36 -7.89
CA LEU A 50 2.11 -1.18 -6.74
C LEU A 50 1.91 0.29 -6.40
N ALA A 51 2.99 1.06 -6.25
CA ALA A 51 2.94 2.45 -5.85
C ALA A 51 2.21 3.31 -6.89
N TYR A 52 2.68 3.29 -8.14
CA TYR A 52 2.12 4.13 -9.19
C TYR A 52 0.72 3.70 -9.58
N GLY A 53 0.47 2.39 -9.62
CA GLY A 53 -0.86 1.87 -9.88
C GLY A 53 -1.89 2.29 -8.83
N ALA A 54 -1.52 2.24 -7.54
CA ALA A 54 -2.39 2.69 -6.47
C ALA A 54 -2.59 4.21 -6.48
N VAL A 55 -1.55 5.01 -6.77
CA VAL A 55 -1.68 6.48 -6.92
C VAL A 55 -2.62 6.82 -8.08
N GLN A 56 -2.41 6.24 -9.25
CA GLN A 56 -3.21 6.51 -10.45
C GLN A 56 -4.69 6.16 -10.27
N ARG A 57 -4.99 5.10 -9.49
CA ARG A 57 -6.36 4.60 -9.29
C ARG A 57 -6.99 5.04 -7.97
N MET A 58 -6.39 5.99 -7.25
CA MET A 58 -6.80 6.34 -5.89
C MET A 58 -8.30 6.61 -5.75
N ARG A 59 -8.91 7.36 -6.68
CA ARG A 59 -10.36 7.65 -6.62
C ARG A 59 -11.23 6.40 -6.70
N THR A 60 -10.88 5.47 -7.59
CA THR A 60 -11.58 4.19 -7.72
C THR A 60 -11.39 3.32 -6.48
N LEU A 61 -10.17 3.27 -5.96
CA LEU A 61 -9.84 2.51 -4.76
C LEU A 61 -10.58 3.06 -3.54
N ASP A 62 -10.58 4.37 -3.35
CA ASP A 62 -11.29 5.04 -2.26
C ASP A 62 -12.80 4.77 -2.34
N HIS A 63 -13.40 4.89 -3.53
CA HIS A 63 -14.82 4.57 -3.71
C HIS A 63 -15.15 3.12 -3.32
N ALA A 64 -14.31 2.16 -3.72
CA ALA A 64 -14.48 0.77 -3.34
C ALA A 64 -14.35 0.55 -1.82
N ILE A 65 -13.34 1.17 -1.19
CA ILE A 65 -13.10 1.07 0.25
C ILE A 65 -14.27 1.71 1.04
N GLU A 66 -14.78 2.86 0.61
CA GLU A 66 -15.91 3.53 1.25
C GLU A 66 -17.20 2.70 1.15
N THR A 67 -17.46 2.14 -0.03
CA THR A 67 -18.65 1.32 -0.29
C THR A 67 -18.66 0.06 0.57
N LEU A 68 -17.52 -0.63 0.68
CA LEU A 68 -17.39 -1.86 1.47
C LEU A 68 -17.28 -1.58 2.97
N GLY A 69 -16.53 -0.55 3.36
CA GLY A 69 -16.24 -0.21 4.75
C GLY A 69 -17.31 0.62 5.44
N ARG A 70 -18.31 1.13 4.71
CA ARG A 70 -19.40 2.01 5.21
C ARG A 70 -18.91 3.23 5.99
N ARG A 71 -17.66 3.64 5.78
CA ARG A 71 -17.00 4.79 6.42
C ARG A 71 -16.22 5.54 5.36
N ARG A 72 -16.24 6.87 5.43
CA ARG A 72 -15.47 7.72 4.52
C ARG A 72 -13.96 7.49 4.70
N VAL A 73 -13.23 7.32 3.61
CA VAL A 73 -11.81 6.96 3.61
C VAL A 73 -10.94 8.06 4.22
N HIS A 74 -11.28 9.33 4.02
CA HIS A 74 -10.53 10.44 4.61
C HIS A 74 -10.63 10.50 6.15
N ARG A 75 -11.60 9.80 6.76
CA ARG A 75 -11.73 9.68 8.22
C ARG A 75 -10.89 8.55 8.81
N LEU A 76 -10.20 7.79 7.98
CA LEU A 76 -9.26 6.76 8.41
C LEU A 76 -7.91 7.41 8.69
N ASP A 77 -7.21 6.90 9.69
CA ASP A 77 -5.86 7.35 9.98
C ASP A 77 -4.98 7.20 8.73
N PRO A 78 -4.11 8.16 8.43
CA PRO A 78 -3.29 8.12 7.22
C PRO A 78 -2.52 6.79 6.99
N PRO A 79 -1.89 6.18 8.03
CA PRO A 79 -1.30 4.84 7.91
C PRO A 79 -2.28 3.77 7.43
N VAL A 80 -3.50 3.77 7.95
CA VAL A 80 -4.55 2.79 7.63
C VAL A 80 -5.04 3.01 6.21
N ARG A 81 -5.25 4.26 5.83
CA ARG A 81 -5.68 4.65 4.49
C ARG A 81 -4.69 4.22 3.41
N ALA A 82 -3.39 4.44 3.63
CA ALA A 82 -2.34 4.00 2.70
C ALA A 82 -2.31 2.47 2.55
N ALA A 83 -2.45 1.74 3.66
CA ALA A 83 -2.47 0.28 3.66
C ALA A 83 -3.69 -0.27 2.90
N LEU A 84 -4.89 0.27 3.17
CA LEU A 84 -6.11 -0.15 2.48
C LEU A 84 -6.07 0.15 0.98
N ARG A 85 -5.54 1.31 0.56
CA ARG A 85 -5.36 1.63 -0.86
C ARG A 85 -4.42 0.64 -1.54
N LEU A 86 -3.29 0.31 -0.90
CA LEU A 86 -2.33 -0.67 -1.42
C LEU A 86 -2.96 -2.07 -1.51
N GLY A 87 -3.65 -2.52 -0.46
CA GLY A 87 -4.34 -3.81 -0.43
C GLY A 87 -5.43 -3.90 -1.50
N ALA A 88 -6.27 -2.87 -1.61
CA ALA A 88 -7.32 -2.79 -2.63
C ALA A 88 -6.74 -2.83 -4.05
N TYR A 89 -5.63 -2.12 -4.30
CA TYR A 89 -4.97 -2.17 -5.60
C TYR A 89 -4.46 -3.57 -5.93
N GLN A 90 -3.82 -4.25 -4.98
CA GLN A 90 -3.33 -5.61 -5.17
C GLN A 90 -4.47 -6.59 -5.49
N LEU A 91 -5.58 -6.51 -4.74
CA LEU A 91 -6.73 -7.38 -4.94
C LEU A 91 -7.43 -7.17 -6.29
N ALA A 92 -7.44 -5.94 -6.78
CA ALA A 92 -8.19 -5.58 -7.99
C ALA A 92 -7.35 -5.63 -9.28
N TYR A 93 -6.03 -5.48 -9.20
CA TYR A 93 -5.18 -5.24 -10.36
C TYR A 93 -3.88 -6.05 -10.41
N VAL A 94 -3.61 -6.90 -9.42
CA VAL A 94 -2.39 -7.72 -9.40
C VAL A 94 -2.76 -9.20 -9.35
N ASP A 95 -2.54 -9.88 -10.46
CA ASP A 95 -2.78 -11.32 -10.59
C ASP A 95 -1.85 -12.14 -9.69
N GLY A 96 -2.37 -13.23 -9.13
CA GLY A 96 -1.59 -14.18 -8.33
C GLY A 96 -1.30 -13.76 -6.88
N VAL A 97 -1.85 -12.65 -6.39
CA VAL A 97 -1.77 -12.28 -4.96
C VAL A 97 -2.84 -13.06 -4.18
N PRO A 98 -2.47 -13.94 -3.22
CA PRO A 98 -3.46 -14.58 -2.36
C PRO A 98 -4.21 -13.53 -1.56
N ARG A 99 -5.54 -13.54 -1.60
CA ARG A 99 -6.41 -12.51 -0.98
C ARG A 99 -6.09 -12.24 0.50
N TYR A 100 -5.62 -13.26 1.22
CA TYR A 100 -5.24 -13.16 2.63
C TYR A 100 -3.88 -12.45 2.84
N ALA A 101 -2.95 -12.50 1.89
CA ALA A 101 -1.64 -11.86 2.02
C ALA A 101 -1.76 -10.33 1.93
N ALA A 102 -2.52 -9.81 0.95
CA ALA A 102 -2.73 -8.38 0.77
C ALA A 102 -3.39 -7.70 1.99
N VAL A 103 -4.34 -8.39 2.63
CA VAL A 103 -5.04 -7.89 3.82
C VAL A 103 -4.17 -8.02 5.06
N ASN A 104 -3.52 -9.16 5.28
CA ASN A 104 -2.69 -9.38 6.46
C ASN A 104 -1.45 -8.46 6.46
N GLU A 105 -0.83 -8.24 5.29
CA GLU A 105 0.27 -7.27 5.16
C GLU A 105 -0.20 -5.83 5.39
N SER A 106 -1.41 -5.47 4.93
CA SER A 106 -1.98 -4.14 5.21
C SER A 106 -2.21 -3.93 6.71
N VAL A 107 -2.65 -4.97 7.44
CA VAL A 107 -2.82 -4.94 8.90
C VAL A 107 -1.48 -4.88 9.62
N GLU A 108 -0.48 -5.66 9.22
CA GLU A 108 0.87 -5.63 9.81
C GLU A 108 1.60 -4.31 9.50
N LEU A 109 1.36 -3.69 8.35
CA LEU A 109 1.85 -2.34 8.03
C LEU A 109 1.26 -1.29 8.98
N VAL A 110 -0.01 -1.39 9.34
CA VAL A 110 -0.64 -0.50 10.34
C VAL A 110 -0.08 -0.74 11.74
N ARG A 111 0.10 -2.00 12.14
CA ARG A 111 0.69 -2.35 13.45
C ARG A 111 2.13 -1.85 13.58
N SER A 112 2.93 -2.00 12.53
CA SER A 112 4.33 -1.52 12.52
C SER A 112 4.46 0.01 12.39
N ALA A 113 3.43 0.71 11.90
CA ALA A 113 3.40 2.16 11.81
C ALA A 113 3.02 2.88 13.12
N GLY A 114 2.83 2.16 14.23
CA GLY A 114 2.75 2.74 15.57
C GLY A 114 1.34 3.16 16.03
N LEU A 115 0.36 2.26 15.91
CA LEU A 115 -0.81 2.30 16.80
C LEU A 115 -0.53 1.35 17.98
N SER A 116 0.12 1.88 19.01
CA SER A 116 0.15 1.35 20.39
C SER A 116 -0.25 2.49 21.31
#